data_AF-A0A3N5X2Q4-F1
#
_entry.id   AF-A0A3N5X2Q4-F1
#
_cell.length_a   1.000
_cell.length_b   1.000
_cell.length_c   1.000
_cell.angle_alpha   90.00
_cell.angle_beta   90.00
_cell.angle_gamma   90.00
#
_symmetry.space_group_name_H-M   'P 1'
#
loop_
_entity.id
_entity.type
_entity.pdbx_description
1 polymer ?
#
loop_
_entity_poly.entity_id
_entity_poly.type
_entity_poly.pdbx_seq_one_letter_code
_entity_poly.pdbx_strand_id
1 'polypeptide(L)'
;SAAANNGSGFEGLGDNTPFWNISTGVVMLLSRYIPIIAPLALAGSLAAKPAAPETAGSLRADSATFGVTLWAVVVILGLLMFMPVAVLGPIAEHLALGGIQ
;
A
#
# COMPACT_ATOMS: atom_id res chain seq x y z
N SER A 1 9.65 1.29 -3.71
CA SER A 1 9.22 0.29 -4.70
C SER A 1 9.41 -1.15 -4.22
N ALA A 2 10.63 -1.54 -3.80
CA ALA A 2 10.97 -2.90 -3.35
C ALA A 2 9.97 -3.52 -2.35
N ALA A 3 9.65 -2.83 -1.25
CA ALA A 3 8.72 -3.31 -0.23
C ALA A 3 7.26 -3.47 -0.72
N ALA A 4 6.89 -2.81 -1.82
CA ALA A 4 5.59 -2.97 -2.46
C ALA A 4 5.65 -3.94 -3.65
N ASN A 5 6.81 -4.53 -3.93
CA ASN A 5 7.07 -5.42 -5.06
C ASN A 5 6.59 -4.86 -6.42
N ASN A 6 6.68 -3.54 -6.63
CA ASN A 6 6.21 -2.86 -7.85
C ASN A 6 7.22 -3.00 -9.00
N GLY A 7 8.50 -2.70 -8.75
CA GLY A 7 9.58 -2.79 -9.74
C GLY A 7 9.98 -1.46 -10.38
N SER A 8 9.25 -0.36 -10.14
CA SER A 8 9.69 0.97 -10.56
C SER A 8 10.93 1.46 -9.79
N GLY A 9 11.79 2.24 -10.44
CA GLY A 9 12.99 2.85 -9.86
C GLY A 9 13.19 4.28 -10.37
N PHE A 10 13.89 5.10 -9.59
CA PHE A 10 14.45 6.34 -10.10
C PHE A 10 15.84 6.03 -10.63
N GLU A 11 15.98 5.92 -11.94
CA GLU A 11 17.21 5.48 -12.62
C GLU A 11 18.45 6.36 -12.35
N GLY A 12 18.27 7.55 -11.75
CA GLY A 12 19.37 8.40 -11.27
C GLY A 12 19.94 8.02 -9.89
N LEU A 13 19.36 7.03 -9.19
CA LEU A 13 19.75 6.65 -7.82
C LEU A 13 21.11 5.95 -7.75
N GLY A 14 21.58 5.34 -8.84
CA GLY A 14 22.85 4.60 -8.86
C GLY A 14 22.83 3.38 -7.94
N ASP A 15 21.76 2.59 -8.00
CA ASP A 15 21.47 1.52 -7.04
C ASP A 15 22.09 0.16 -7.38
N ASN A 16 22.98 0.08 -8.39
CA ASN A 16 23.75 -1.14 -8.65
C ASN A 16 24.98 -1.27 -7.74
N THR A 17 24.74 -1.38 -6.44
CA THR A 17 25.77 -1.65 -5.43
C THR A 17 25.41 -2.89 -4.62
N PRO A 18 26.40 -3.61 -4.04
CA PRO A 18 26.11 -4.76 -3.19
C PRO A 18 25.12 -4.44 -2.06
N PHE A 19 25.22 -3.25 -1.46
CA PHE A 19 24.29 -2.82 -0.41
C PHE A 19 22.85 -2.73 -0.91
N TRP A 20 22.62 -2.01 -2.02
CA TRP A 20 21.28 -1.85 -2.58
C TRP A 20 20.69 -3.18 -3.05
N ASN A 21 21.47 -3.97 -3.78
CA ASN A 21 21.05 -5.28 -4.30
C ASN A 21 20.66 -6.24 -3.17
N ILE A 22 21.46 -6.33 -2.11
CA ILE A 22 21.19 -7.23 -1.00
C ILE A 22 20.01 -6.73 -0.15
N SER A 23 20.01 -5.46 0.25
CA SER A 23 18.97 -4.91 1.12
C SER A 23 17.59 -4.92 0.45
N THR A 24 17.50 -4.46 -0.81
CA THR A 24 16.23 -4.48 -1.55
C THR A 24 15.79 -5.90 -1.89
N GLY A 25 16.71 -6.80 -2.21
CA GLY A 25 16.42 -8.22 -2.40
C GLY A 25 15.80 -8.86 -1.16
N VAL A 26 16.38 -8.62 0.03
CA VAL A 26 15.81 -9.08 1.31
C VAL A 26 14.43 -8.48 1.54
N VAL A 27 14.27 -7.17 1.36
CA VAL A 27 12.98 -6.48 1.51
C VAL A 27 11.92 -7.09 0.58
N MET A 28 12.26 -7.34 -0.69
CA MET A 28 11.34 -7.93 -1.67
C MET A 28 10.88 -9.34 -1.27
N LEU A 29 11.80 -10.18 -0.78
CA LEU A 29 11.47 -11.54 -0.33
C LEU A 29 10.51 -11.50 0.86
N LEU A 30 10.83 -10.68 1.87
CA LEU A 30 10.01 -10.55 3.07
C LEU A 30 8.64 -9.95 2.75
N SER A 31 8.59 -8.87 1.95
CA SER A 31 7.34 -8.20 1.59
C SER A 31 6.47 -8.99 0.62
N ARG A 32 7.04 -9.94 -0.13
CA ARG A 32 6.28 -10.84 -1.00
C ARG A 32 5.67 -11.97 -0.21
N TYR A 33 6.47 -12.74 0.52
CA TYR A 33 6.05 -14.03 1.04
C TYR A 33 5.38 -13.96 2.41
N ILE A 34 5.78 -13.03 3.28
CA ILE A 34 5.14 -12.90 4.60
C ILE A 34 3.70 -12.40 4.46
N PRO A 35 3.41 -11.31 3.70
CA PRO A 35 2.04 -10.83 3.56
C PRO A 35 1.10 -11.79 2.85
N ILE A 36 1.59 -12.73 2.02
CA ILE A 36 0.76 -13.77 1.40
C ILE A 36 0.09 -14.68 2.44
N ILE A 37 0.71 -14.89 3.60
CA ILE A 37 0.21 -15.80 4.62
C ILE A 37 -1.16 -15.34 5.14
N ALA A 38 -1.36 -14.04 5.37
CA ALA A 38 -2.58 -13.52 5.97
C ALA A 38 -3.83 -13.68 5.07
N PRO A 39 -3.83 -13.31 3.76
CA PRO A 39 -4.94 -13.58 2.85
C PRO A 39 -5.23 -15.07 2.69
N LEU A 40 -4.22 -15.94 2.66
CA LEU A 40 -4.42 -17.39 2.58
C LEU A 40 -5.09 -17.94 3.86
N ALA A 41 -4.61 -17.52 5.03
CA ALA A 41 -5.21 -17.87 6.31
C ALA A 41 -6.66 -17.36 6.41
N LEU A 42 -6.90 -16.13 5.96
CA LEU A 42 -8.24 -15.54 5.90
C LEU A 42 -9.15 -16.33 4.95
N ALA A 43 -8.68 -16.68 3.75
CA ALA A 43 -9.43 -17.48 2.79
C ALA A 43 -9.79 -18.86 3.38
N GLY A 44 -8.85 -19.54 4.03
CA GLY A 44 -9.10 -20.81 4.71
C GLY A 44 -10.14 -20.67 5.84
N SER A 45 -10.03 -19.62 6.65
CA SER A 45 -11.00 -19.34 7.73
C SER A 45 -12.39 -19.02 7.18
N LEU A 46 -12.49 -18.29 6.07
CA LEU A 46 -13.77 -17.92 5.45
C LEU A 46 -14.41 -19.10 4.70
N ALA A 47 -13.62 -20.02 4.14
CA ALA A 47 -14.12 -21.19 3.41
C ALA A 47 -15.01 -22.10 4.29
N ALA A 48 -14.73 -22.17 5.59
CA ALA A 48 -15.55 -22.94 6.55
C ALA A 48 -16.81 -22.19 7.02
N LYS A 49 -16.94 -20.89 6.73
CA LYS A 49 -18.02 -20.04 7.25
C LYS A 49 -19.20 -20.03 6.27
N PRO A 50 -20.44 -20.39 6.69
CA PRO A 50 -21.60 -20.24 5.83
C PRO A 50 -21.87 -18.77 5.52
N ALA A 51 -22.37 -18.49 4.31
CA ALA A 51 -22.78 -17.15 3.92
C ALA A 51 -23.92 -16.66 4.80
N ALA A 52 -23.82 -15.43 5.30
CA ALA A 52 -24.89 -14.81 6.06
C ALA A 52 -26.03 -14.39 5.12
N PRO A 53 -27.30 -14.51 5.54
CA PRO A 53 -28.42 -14.01 4.76
C PRO A 53 -28.41 -12.48 4.71
N GLU A 54 -28.89 -11.93 3.60
CA GLU A 54 -29.08 -10.49 3.46
C GLU A 54 -30.20 -9.99 4.37
N THR A 55 -29.97 -8.85 5.03
CA THR A 55 -30.93 -8.24 5.97
C THR A 55 -31.05 -6.74 5.71
N ALA A 56 -31.99 -6.07 6.39
CA ALA A 56 -32.11 -4.61 6.32
C ALA A 56 -30.85 -3.86 6.80
N GLY A 57 -29.97 -4.52 7.58
CA GLY A 57 -28.70 -3.96 8.02
C GLY A 57 -27.51 -4.26 7.10
N SER A 58 -27.71 -5.00 6.01
CA SER A 58 -26.63 -5.35 5.08
C SER A 58 -26.15 -4.15 4.28
N LEU A 59 -24.83 -3.91 4.27
CA LEU A 59 -24.22 -2.93 3.37
C LEU A 59 -23.90 -3.58 2.02
N ARG A 60 -24.51 -3.04 0.96
CA ARG A 60 -24.27 -3.47 -0.42
C ARG A 60 -22.86 -3.11 -0.89
N ALA A 61 -22.02 -4.10 -1.18
CA ALA A 61 -20.64 -3.91 -1.63
C ALA A 61 -20.52 -3.31 -3.05
N ASP A 62 -21.59 -3.35 -3.84
CA ASP A 62 -21.70 -2.74 -5.17
C ASP A 62 -22.27 -1.31 -5.14
N SER A 63 -22.54 -0.77 -3.94
CA SER A 63 -23.09 0.58 -3.78
C SER A 63 -22.02 1.66 -3.80
N ALA A 64 -22.43 2.87 -4.20
CA ALA A 64 -21.58 4.06 -4.10
C ALA A 64 -21.12 4.32 -2.65
N THR A 65 -21.98 4.06 -1.66
CA THR A 65 -21.64 4.21 -0.24
C THR A 65 -20.45 3.35 0.14
N PHE A 66 -20.48 2.05 -0.17
CA PHE A 66 -19.34 1.17 0.10
C PHE A 66 -18.09 1.61 -0.65
N GLY A 67 -18.21 1.95 -1.94
CA GLY A 67 -17.09 2.39 -2.77
C GLY A 67 -16.41 3.64 -2.22
N VAL A 68 -17.18 4.66 -1.84
CA VAL A 68 -16.66 5.90 -1.24
C VAL A 68 -16.02 5.64 0.11
N THR A 69 -16.64 4.82 0.97
CA THR A 69 -16.07 4.47 2.27
C THR A 69 -14.75 3.72 2.11
N LEU A 70 -14.68 2.73 1.21
CA LEU A 70 -13.46 1.97 0.94
C LEU A 70 -12.35 2.88 0.42
N TRP A 71 -12.67 3.74 -0.55
CA TRP A 71 -11.73 4.71 -1.10
C TRP A 71 -11.19 5.66 -0.02
N ALA A 72 -12.07 6.20 0.83
CA ALA A 72 -11.69 7.09 1.92
C ALA A 72 -10.74 6.40 2.91
N VAL A 73 -11.02 5.15 3.30
CA VAL A 73 -10.15 4.38 4.20
C VAL A 73 -8.77 4.17 3.58
N VAL A 74 -8.69 3.77 2.29
CA VAL A 74 -7.41 3.58 1.60
C VAL A 74 -6.60 4.87 1.54
N VAL A 75 -7.23 5.98 1.17
CA VAL A 75 -6.58 7.30 1.08
C VAL A 75 -6.11 7.77 2.45
N ILE A 76 -6.95 7.70 3.48
CA ILE A 76 -6.60 8.15 4.84
C ILE A 76 -5.42 7.34 5.37
N LEU A 77 -5.46 6.01 5.27
CA LEU A 77 -4.37 5.16 5.73
C LEU A 77 -3.08 5.45 4.95
N GLY A 78 -3.17 5.58 3.62
CA GLY A 78 -2.03 5.93 2.77
C GLY A 78 -1.41 7.27 3.15
N LEU A 79 -2.23 8.31 3.32
CA LEU A 79 -1.77 9.63 3.75
C LEU A 79 -1.11 9.56 5.13
N LEU A 80 -1.75 8.93 6.12
CA LEU A 80 -1.19 8.84 7.47
C LEU A 80 0.15 8.10 7.51
N MET A 81 0.33 7.06 6.69
CA MET A 81 1.57 6.30 6.63
C MET A 81 2.70 7.04 5.90
N PHE A 82 2.40 7.76 4.82
CA PHE A 82 3.41 8.31 3.91
C PHE A 82 3.55 9.84 3.95
N MET A 83 2.68 10.57 4.66
CA MET A 83 2.74 12.03 4.74
C MET A 83 4.10 12.56 5.20
N PRO A 84 4.77 12.04 6.26
CA PRO A 84 6.05 12.59 6.68
C PRO A 84 7.12 12.53 5.59
N VAL A 85 7.19 11.41 4.86
CA VAL A 85 8.16 11.20 3.77
C VAL A 85 7.77 12.01 2.53
N ALA A 86 6.47 12.11 2.21
CA ALA A 86 5.99 12.92 1.09
C ALA A 86 6.29 14.41 1.30
N VAL A 87 6.11 14.91 2.53
CA VAL A 87 6.39 16.30 2.90
C VAL A 87 7.88 16.60 2.75
N LEU A 88 8.76 15.75 3.28
CA LEU A 88 10.21 15.97 3.24
C LEU A 88 10.85 15.69 1.87
N GLY A 89 10.15 14.99 0.98
CA GLY A 89 10.62 14.70 -0.38
C GLY A 89 9.93 15.56 -1.43
N PRO A 90 9.01 14.99 -2.23
CA PRO A 90 8.48 15.65 -3.42
C PRO A 90 7.70 16.94 -3.14
N ILE A 91 7.02 17.06 -1.99
CA ILE A 91 6.27 18.28 -1.65
C ILE A 91 7.25 19.42 -1.34
N ALA A 92 8.27 19.17 -0.51
CA ALA A 92 9.30 20.18 -0.23
C ALA A 92 10.02 20.62 -1.51
N GLU A 93 10.39 19.68 -2.38
CA GLU A 93 11.03 19.97 -3.66
C GLU A 93 10.15 20.85 -4.55
N HIS A 94 8.86 20.54 -4.68
CA HIS A 94 7.92 21.33 -5.47
C HIS A 94 7.79 22.78 -4.95
N LEU A 95 7.72 22.97 -3.63
CA LEU A 95 7.61 24.30 -3.02
C LEU A 95 8.89 25.12 -3.17
N ALA A 96 10.06 24.48 -3.08
CA ALA A 96 11.35 25.13 -3.28
C ALA A 96 11.54 25.57 -4.74
N LEU A 97 11.21 24.71 -5.71
CA LEU A 97 11.29 25.02 -7.14
C LEU A 97 10.23 26.04 -7.59
N GLY A 98 9.08 26.09 -6.91
CA GLY A 98 7.99 27.02 -7.16
C GLY A 98 8.20 28.44 -6.62
N GLY A 99 9.35 28.73 -5.99
CA GLY A 99 9.71 30.08 -5.52
C GLY A 99 9.00 30.54 -4.25
N ILE A 100 8.47 29.63 -3.43
CA ILE A 100 7.91 29.94 -2.09
C ILE A 100 8.96 29.62 -1.01
N GLN A 101 10.19 30.12 -1.22
CA GLN A 101 11.24 30.23 -0.21
C GLN A 101 11.91 31.59 -0.32
#